data_AF-A0A2W6WZD6-F1
#
_entry.id   AF-A0A2W6WZD6-F1
#
_cell.length_a   1.000
_cell.length_b   1.000
_cell.length_c   1.000
_cell.angle_alpha   90.00
_cell.angle_beta   90.00
_cell.angle_gamma   90.00
#
_symmetry.space_group_name_H-M   'P 1'
#
loop_
_entity.id
_entity.type
_entity.pdbx_description
1 polymer ?
#
loop_
_entity_poly.entity_id
_entity_poly.type
_entity_poly.pdbx_seq_one_letter_code
_entity_poly.pdbx_strand_id
1 'polypeptide(L)'
;MIRLDFKYEGVAAALAEATRRLDDMTPIYEDIGDYMVEATKERFRKGVDPDGDAWAPKSPATLAAYLARGDGVRPKPLIGPTRRLSSEVARFVSRDSVEIGSALEYSAV
;
A
#
# COMPACT_ATOMS: atom_id res chain seq x y z
N MET A 1 -54.02 9.20 26.84
CA MET A 1 -53.46 8.89 25.51
C MET A 1 -52.15 9.67 25.40
N ILE A 2 -51.01 9.00 25.28
CA ILE A 2 -49.70 9.67 25.17
C ILE A 2 -49.34 9.74 23.69
N ARG A 3 -49.10 10.96 23.18
CA ARG A 3 -48.56 11.21 21.84
C ARG A 3 -47.06 11.45 21.99
N LEU A 4 -46.27 10.64 21.30
CA LEU A 4 -44.81 10.77 21.24
C LEU A 4 -44.47 11.52 19.95
N ASP A 5 -43.98 12.76 20.08
CA ASP A 5 -43.44 13.54 18.98
C ASP A 5 -41.92 13.40 18.97
N PHE A 6 -41.41 12.63 18.00
CA PHE A 6 -39.98 12.49 17.78
C PHE A 6 -39.48 13.63 16.91
N LYS A 7 -38.51 14.41 17.41
CA LYS A 7 -37.84 15.45 16.61
C LYS A 7 -36.76 14.80 15.73
N TYR A 8 -37.07 14.58 14.47
CA TYR A 8 -36.18 13.91 13.50
C TYR A 8 -35.23 14.85 12.74
N GLU A 9 -35.28 16.16 13.01
CA GLU A 9 -34.55 17.17 12.22
C GLU A 9 -33.02 16.98 12.23
N GLY A 10 -32.46 16.39 13.31
CA GLY A 10 -31.04 16.03 13.37
C GLY A 10 -30.71 14.68 12.73
N VAL A 11 -31.66 13.74 12.67
CA VAL A 11 -31.43 12.37 12.19
C VAL A 11 -31.26 12.36 10.68
N ALA A 12 -32.12 13.08 9.95
CA ALA A 12 -32.02 13.20 8.50
C ALA A 12 -30.72 13.89 8.05
N ALA A 13 -30.29 14.94 8.76
CA ALA A 13 -29.05 15.64 8.49
C ALA A 13 -27.82 14.74 8.74
N ALA A 14 -27.79 14.02 9.87
CA ALA A 14 -26.72 13.08 10.19
C ALA A 14 -26.63 11.93 9.18
N LEU A 15 -27.77 11.37 8.75
CA LEU A 15 -27.82 10.35 7.70
C LEU A 15 -27.31 10.89 6.36
N ALA A 16 -27.71 12.09 5.95
CA ALA A 16 -27.24 12.70 4.71
C ALA A 16 -25.72 12.96 4.73
N GLU A 17 -25.17 13.35 5.88
CA GLU A 17 -23.72 13.50 6.06
C GLU A 17 -22.98 12.16 6.04
N ALA A 18 -23.52 11.14 6.70
CA ALA A 18 -22.97 9.79 6.67
C ALA A 18 -22.97 9.22 5.24
N THR A 19 -24.07 9.35 4.51
CA THR A 19 -24.16 8.91 3.11
C THR A 19 -23.16 9.64 2.23
N ARG A 20 -22.99 10.96 2.38
CA ARG A 20 -21.96 11.71 1.61
C ARG A 20 -20.54 11.23 1.89
N ARG A 21 -20.22 10.87 3.14
CA ARG A 21 -18.90 10.33 3.49
C ARG A 21 -18.67 8.93 2.91
N LEU A 22 -19.73 8.14 2.77
CA LEU A 22 -19.67 6.80 2.19
C LEU A 22 -19.67 6.83 0.64
N ASP A 23 -20.23 7.88 0.03
CA ASP A 23 -20.33 8.04 -1.43
C ASP A 23 -19.00 8.41 -2.10
N ASP A 24 -18.09 9.04 -1.34
CA ASP A 24 -16.74 9.32 -1.79
C ASP A 24 -15.76 9.07 -0.65
N MET A 25 -15.26 7.84 -0.59
CA MET A 25 -14.26 7.43 0.39
C MET A 25 -12.82 7.73 -0.07
N THR A 26 -12.63 8.43 -1.20
CA THR A 26 -11.31 8.86 -1.70
C THR A 26 -10.44 9.44 -0.58
N PRO A 27 -10.91 10.36 0.29
CA PRO A 27 -10.06 10.92 1.34
C PRO A 27 -9.53 9.87 2.34
N ILE A 28 -10.34 8.86 2.66
CA ILE A 28 -9.92 7.76 3.56
C ILE A 28 -8.91 6.86 2.85
N TYR A 29 -9.16 6.56 1.57
CA TYR A 29 -8.28 5.72 0.78
C TYR A 29 -6.94 6.38 0.45
N GLU A 30 -6.90 7.72 0.33
CA GLU A 30 -5.66 8.48 0.33
C GLU A 30 -4.89 8.16 1.63
N ASP A 31 -5.42 8.46 2.80
CA ASP A 31 -4.71 8.23 4.07
C ASP A 31 -4.21 6.78 4.24
N ILE A 32 -5.05 5.80 3.91
CA ILE A 32 -4.67 4.38 3.89
C ILE A 32 -3.53 4.12 2.90
N GLY A 33 -3.63 4.68 1.69
CA GLY A 33 -2.63 4.54 0.65
C GLY A 33 -1.26 5.09 1.05
N ASP A 34 -1.22 6.26 1.69
CA ASP A 34 0.05 6.85 2.17
C ASP A 34 0.71 5.95 3.20
N TYR A 35 -0.08 5.47 4.17
CA TYR A 35 0.40 4.53 5.16
C TYR A 35 0.95 3.24 4.51
N MET A 36 0.20 2.67 3.57
CA MET A 36 0.56 1.41 2.93
C MET A 36 1.81 1.53 2.04
N VAL A 37 2.01 2.68 1.38
CA VAL A 37 3.24 2.98 0.63
C VAL A 37 4.45 2.95 1.58
N GLU A 38 4.38 3.64 2.71
CA GLU A 38 5.49 3.68 3.66
C GLU A 38 5.70 2.35 4.37
N ALA A 39 4.63 1.65 4.76
CA ALA A 39 4.71 0.31 5.33
C ALA A 39 5.39 -0.68 4.36
N THR A 40 5.08 -0.59 3.06
CA THR A 40 5.70 -1.44 2.03
C THR A 40 7.17 -1.12 1.84
N LYS A 41 7.55 0.16 1.77
CA LYS A 41 8.97 0.57 1.73
C LYS A 41 9.72 0.09 2.96
N GLU A 42 9.10 0.13 4.14
CA GLU A 42 9.71 -0.33 5.38
C GLU A 42 9.93 -1.85 5.39
N ARG A 43 8.97 -2.62 4.88
CA ARG A 43 9.14 -4.06 4.64
C ARG A 43 10.33 -4.37 3.73
N PHE A 44 10.53 -3.60 2.65
CA PHE A 44 11.75 -3.70 1.83
C PHE A 44 13.04 -3.43 2.63
N ARG A 45 13.04 -2.42 3.50
CA ARG A 45 14.22 -2.12 4.33
C ARG A 45 14.54 -3.25 5.30
N LYS A 46 13.51 -3.84 5.90
CA LYS A 46 13.57 -4.96 6.87
C LYS A 46 13.81 -6.32 6.20
N GLY A 47 13.42 -6.49 4.95
CA GLY A 47 13.50 -7.75 4.22
C GLY A 47 12.44 -8.77 4.65
N VAL A 48 11.23 -8.30 4.95
CA VAL A 48 10.11 -9.13 5.43
C VAL A 48 8.86 -8.92 4.58
N ASP A 49 7.98 -9.91 4.55
CA ASP A 49 6.72 -9.87 3.83
C ASP A 49 5.58 -9.19 4.63
N PRO A 50 4.34 -9.12 4.10
CA PRO A 50 3.21 -8.53 4.81
C PRO A 50 2.88 -9.16 6.16
N ASP A 51 3.12 -10.46 6.32
CA ASP A 51 2.87 -11.25 7.52
C ASP A 51 4.03 -11.17 8.53
N GLY A 52 5.19 -10.69 8.07
CA GLY A 52 6.39 -10.44 8.86
C GLY A 52 7.48 -11.49 8.69
N ASP A 53 7.28 -12.48 7.80
CA ASP A 53 8.26 -13.52 7.52
C ASP A 53 9.40 -12.99 6.65
N ALA A 54 10.61 -13.49 6.88
CA ALA A 54 11.77 -13.07 6.10
C ALA A 54 11.66 -13.55 4.65
N TRP A 55 11.96 -12.66 3.70
CA TRP A 55 11.97 -13.04 2.29
C TRP A 55 13.05 -14.07 1.99
N ALA A 56 12.74 -14.94 1.03
CA ALA A 56 13.69 -15.91 0.50
C ALA A 56 14.97 -15.18 0.01
N PRO A 57 16.17 -15.69 0.37
CA PRO A 57 17.42 -15.08 -0.04
C PRO A 57 17.59 -15.14 -1.56
N LYS A 58 18.44 -14.26 -2.10
CA LYS A 58 18.82 -14.36 -3.52
C LYS A 58 19.55 -15.67 -3.79
N SER A 59 19.31 -16.26 -4.96
CA SER A 59 20.05 -17.44 -5.39
C SER A 59 21.54 -17.13 -5.57
N PRO A 60 22.43 -18.13 -5.40
CA PRO A 60 23.86 -17.97 -5.69
C PRO A 60 24.13 -17.49 -7.12
N ALA A 61 23.35 -17.97 -8.09
CA ALA A 61 23.46 -17.57 -9.50
C ALA A 61 23.17 -16.07 -9.69
N THR A 62 22.16 -15.53 -9.00
CA THR A 62 21.85 -14.10 -9.03
C THR A 62 22.98 -13.25 -8.44
N LEU A 63 23.58 -13.69 -7.33
CA LEU A 63 24.70 -12.99 -6.69
C LEU A 63 25.96 -13.00 -7.56
N ALA A 64 26.28 -14.14 -8.17
CA ALA A 64 27.38 -14.25 -9.12
C ALA A 64 27.18 -13.35 -10.34
N ALA A 65 25.95 -13.28 -10.86
CA ALA A 65 25.61 -12.39 -11.97
C ALA A 65 25.77 -10.90 -11.61
N TYR A 66 25.42 -10.48 -10.38
CA TYR A 66 25.69 -9.11 -9.91
C TYR A 66 27.19 -8.81 -9.84
N LEU A 67 27.99 -9.74 -9.30
CA LEU A 67 29.44 -9.57 -9.25
C LEU A 67 30.07 -9.47 -10.63
N ALA A 68 29.67 -10.33 -11.56
CA ALA A 68 30.16 -10.33 -12.94
C ALA A 68 29.86 -9.03 -13.70
N ARG A 69 28.74 -8.35 -13.38
CA ARG A 69 28.37 -7.05 -13.96
C ARG A 69 29.01 -5.85 -13.26
N GLY A 70 29.75 -6.05 -12.17
CA GLY A 70 30.30 -4.96 -11.37
C GLY A 70 29.28 -4.29 -10.44
N ASP A 71 28.10 -4.88 -10.23
CA ASP A 71 27.08 -4.35 -9.32
C ASP A 71 27.51 -4.47 -7.84
N GLY A 72 28.51 -5.31 -7.53
CA GLY A 72 29.01 -5.60 -6.19
C GLY A 72 28.20 -6.66 -5.44
N VAL A 73 28.58 -6.92 -4.18
CA VAL A 73 27.90 -7.91 -3.32
C VAL A 73 26.56 -7.34 -2.83
N ARG A 74 25.43 -7.93 -3.26
CA ARG A 74 24.07 -7.45 -2.93
C ARG A 74 23.18 -8.59 -2.41
N PRO A 75 23.30 -8.97 -1.13
CA PRO A 75 22.60 -10.13 -0.57
C PRO A 75 21.12 -9.85 -0.27
N LYS A 76 20.73 -8.58 -0.08
CA LYS A 76 19.37 -8.21 0.34
C LYS A 76 18.31 -8.66 -0.68
N PRO A 77 17.38 -9.56 -0.33
CA PRO A 77 16.36 -10.06 -1.25
C PRO A 77 15.47 -8.93 -1.76
N LEU A 78 14.93 -9.10 -2.98
CA LEU A 78 14.07 -8.17 -3.72
C LEU A 78 14.61 -6.72 -3.93
N ILE A 79 15.80 -6.38 -3.42
CA ILE A 79 16.48 -5.12 -3.72
C ILE A 79 17.53 -5.35 -4.80
N GLY A 80 17.33 -4.74 -5.97
CA GLY A 80 18.25 -4.79 -7.10
C GLY A 80 19.31 -3.66 -7.10
N PRO A 81 20.21 -3.63 -8.10
CA PRO A 81 21.25 -2.60 -8.21
C PRO A 81 20.69 -1.17 -8.26
N THR A 82 19.62 -0.97 -9.02
CA THR A 82 18.96 0.33 -9.22
C THR A 82 18.04 0.72 -8.06
N ARG A 83 17.66 -0.23 -7.20
CA ARG A 83 16.69 -0.06 -6.09
C ARG A 83 15.28 0.39 -6.50
N ARG A 84 14.99 0.51 -7.79
CA ARG A 84 13.72 1.06 -8.31
C ARG A 84 12.49 0.40 -7.70
N LEU A 85 12.45 -0.94 -7.66
CA LEU A 85 11.30 -1.66 -7.10
C LEU A 85 11.03 -1.31 -5.63
N SER A 86 12.08 -1.21 -4.82
CA SER A 86 11.97 -0.91 -3.39
C SER A 86 11.66 0.56 -3.10
N SER A 87 11.80 1.45 -4.09
CA SER A 87 11.63 2.91 -3.91
C SER A 87 10.41 3.48 -4.64
N GLU A 88 10.05 2.92 -5.79
CA GLU A 88 8.98 3.39 -6.68
C GLU A 88 7.65 2.68 -6.36
N VAL A 89 7.30 2.64 -5.08
CA VAL A 89 6.00 2.16 -4.59
C VAL A 89 4.99 3.30 -4.70
N ALA A 90 3.84 3.03 -5.32
CA ALA A 90 2.77 3.99 -5.56
C ALA A 90 1.43 3.47 -5.04
N ARG A 91 0.52 4.42 -4.77
CA ARG A 91 -0.90 4.14 -4.51
C ARG A 91 -1.73 4.60 -5.71
N PHE A 92 -2.81 3.87 -5.97
CA PHE A 92 -3.83 4.22 -6.96
C PHE A 92 -5.16 4.25 -6.23
N VAL A 93 -5.73 5.45 -6.07
CA VAL A 93 -6.94 5.66 -5.28
C VAL A 93 -8.14 5.86 -6.20
N SER A 94 -9.24 5.23 -5.84
CA SER A 94 -10.56 5.42 -6.44
C SER A 94 -11.58 5.80 -5.34
N ARG A 95 -12.85 5.92 -5.72
CA ARG A 95 -13.91 6.24 -4.76
C ARG A 95 -14.19 5.11 -3.76
N ASP A 96 -13.92 3.87 -4.15
CA ASP A 96 -14.29 2.64 -3.44
C ASP A 96 -13.10 1.70 -3.16
N SER A 97 -11.90 2.06 -3.60
CA SER A 97 -10.70 1.25 -3.37
C SER A 97 -9.40 2.06 -3.32
N VAL A 98 -8.37 1.43 -2.76
CA VAL A 98 -6.98 1.81 -2.94
C VAL A 98 -6.17 0.58 -3.33
N GLU A 99 -5.35 0.72 -4.37
CA GLU A 99 -4.39 -0.28 -4.80
C GLU A 99 -2.97 0.19 -4.53
N ILE A 100 -2.09 -0.74 -4.17
CA ILE A 100 -0.67 -0.48 -3.90
C ILE A 100 0.15 -1.27 -4.91
N GLY A 101 1.04 -0.58 -5.62
CA GLY A 101 1.83 -1.19 -6.68
C GLY A 101 3.01 -0.34 -7.13
N SER A 102 3.41 -0.49 -8.38
CA SER A 102 4.47 0.30 -9.00
C SER A 102 4.20 0.46 -10.50
N ALA A 103 4.74 1.52 -11.11
CA ALA A 103 4.69 1.73 -12.56
C ALA A 103 5.73 0.88 -13.33
N LEU A 104 6.50 0.06 -12.61
CA LEU A 104 7.50 -0.83 -13.19
C LEU A 104 6.81 -2.06 -13.80
N GLU A 105 7.07 -2.35 -15.07
CA GLU A 105 6.45 -3.50 -15.79
C GLU A 105 6.64 -4.83 -15.04
N TYR A 106 7.80 -5.03 -14.43
CA TYR A 106 8.14 -6.24 -13.68
C TYR A 106 7.62 -6.26 -12.23
N SER A 107 6.81 -5.27 -11.82
CA SER A 107 6.19 -5.23 -10.49
C SER A 107 4.83 -5.92 -10.42
N ALA A 108 4.21 -6.17 -11.57
CA ALA A 108 3.03 -7.02 -11.66
C ALA A 108 3.46 -8.49 -11.49
N VAL A 109 2.83 -9.21 -10.57
CA VAL A 109 3.04 -10.64 -10.32
C VAL A 109 1.70 -11.35 -10.39
#